data_AF-A3VGG3-F1
#
_entry.id   AF-A3VGG3-F1
#
_cell.length_a   1.000
_cell.length_b   1.000
_cell.length_c   1.000
_cell.angle_alpha   90.00
_cell.angle_beta   90.00
_cell.angle_gamma   90.00
#
_symmetry.space_group_name_H-M   'P 1'
#
loop_
_entity.id
_entity.type
_entity.pdbx_description
1 polymer ?
#
loop_
_entity_poly.entity_id
_entity_poly.type
_entity_poly.pdbx_seq_one_letter_code
_entity_poly.pdbx_strand_id
1 'polypeptide(L)'
;MTHNEALRLLDTLVQLTLASIGTTTPPSTPANGEAHAIGASASGDWAGHDGEVATWFDAAWYFQTPKSGWIATVAGGTDIYIHDGSDWALATASVDLDNVAGVGINTTSDGTNRLAVQSPATLLTHEGSGHQLKINKAGVSDTASLLFQTNWSGRAEMGIAGNDSFSIKVSGDGSSWDEVLKVGPGEGVVTTANMVGTVANPAGPGDAVFETGSGPNGSFTKLADGTLICQISGFQTASGAAATWTLPEPFASASFSVTASILGSTPAVATISAQSATSVDIESFDLIGDDTVAPDVNLIAIGRWF
;
A
#
# COMPACT_ATOMS: atom_id res chain seq x y z
N MET A 1 52.25 7.52 -46.87
CA MET A 1 51.26 8.58 -47.11
C MET A 1 51.93 9.77 -47.76
N THR A 2 51.28 10.34 -48.77
CA THR A 2 51.67 11.66 -49.28
C THR A 2 51.14 12.75 -48.35
N HIS A 3 51.73 13.94 -48.34
CA HIS A 3 51.27 15.07 -47.52
C HIS A 3 49.77 15.38 -47.74
N ASN A 4 49.31 15.26 -48.99
CA ASN A 4 47.91 15.51 -49.35
C ASN A 4 46.95 14.42 -48.86
N GLU A 5 47.42 13.19 -48.74
CA GLU A 5 46.65 12.07 -48.17
C GLU A 5 46.48 12.24 -46.65
N ALA A 6 47.51 12.73 -45.96
CA ALA A 6 47.45 13.03 -44.53
C ALA A 6 46.49 14.20 -44.23
N LEU A 7 46.47 15.24 -45.08
CA LEU A 7 45.54 16.36 -44.93
C LEU A 7 44.09 15.98 -45.19
N ARG A 8 43.81 15.15 -46.21
CA ARG A 8 42.44 14.65 -46.47
C ARG A 8 41.91 13.78 -45.33
N LEU A 9 42.78 12.98 -44.72
CA LEU A 9 42.45 12.25 -43.51
C LEU A 9 42.08 13.21 -42.37
N LEU A 10 42.88 14.26 -42.18
CA LEU A 10 42.64 15.27 -41.14
C LEU A 10 41.32 16.03 -41.37
N ASP A 11 41.04 16.47 -42.60
CA ASP A 11 39.82 17.18 -42.96
C ASP A 11 38.56 16.32 -42.79
N THR A 12 38.69 15.00 -42.93
CA THR A 12 37.59 14.06 -42.67
C THR A 12 37.38 13.86 -41.16
N LEU A 13 38.45 13.67 -40.40
CA LEU A 13 38.36 13.20 -39.00
C LEU A 13 38.23 14.33 -37.97
N VAL A 14 38.76 15.52 -38.27
CA VAL A 14 38.63 16.67 -37.39
C VAL A 14 37.22 17.22 -37.50
N GLN A 15 36.45 17.15 -36.42
CA GLN A 15 35.04 17.56 -36.38
C GLN A 15 34.16 16.80 -37.39
N LEU A 16 34.40 15.48 -37.52
CA LEU A 16 33.65 14.60 -38.41
C LEU A 16 32.14 14.81 -38.28
N THR A 17 31.52 15.23 -39.37
CA THR A 17 30.06 15.40 -39.49
C THR A 17 29.57 14.47 -40.57
N LEU A 18 28.78 13.47 -40.18
CA LEU A 18 28.22 12.46 -41.07
C LEU A 18 26.88 12.95 -41.62
N ALA A 19 26.68 12.92 -42.93
CA ALA A 19 25.37 13.14 -43.54
C ALA A 19 24.39 11.99 -43.23
N SER A 20 24.91 10.78 -43.00
CA SER A 20 24.10 9.64 -42.56
C SER A 20 24.94 8.56 -41.86
N ILE A 21 24.26 7.73 -41.06
CA ILE A 21 24.79 6.51 -40.44
C ILE A 21 23.95 5.34 -40.90
N GLY A 22 24.58 4.26 -41.34
CA GLY A 22 23.91 3.00 -41.69
C GLY A 22 23.33 2.93 -43.10
N THR A 23 23.57 3.92 -43.95
CA THR A 23 23.13 3.88 -45.36
C THR A 23 24.04 2.95 -46.19
N THR A 24 23.46 2.25 -47.16
CA THR A 24 24.14 1.17 -47.90
C THR A 24 24.33 1.47 -49.39
N THR A 25 23.90 2.64 -49.86
CA THR A 25 24.04 3.09 -51.25
C THR A 25 24.54 4.54 -51.29
N PRO A 26 25.53 4.88 -52.14
CA PRO A 26 25.99 6.24 -52.28
C PRO A 26 24.90 7.18 -52.81
N PRO A 27 24.86 8.45 -52.38
CA PRO A 27 24.06 9.48 -53.04
C PRO A 27 24.45 9.62 -54.52
N SER A 28 23.48 9.94 -55.38
CA SER A 28 23.74 10.17 -56.81
C SER A 28 24.50 11.48 -57.09
N THR A 29 24.47 12.42 -56.15
CA THR A 29 25.09 13.75 -56.26
C THR A 29 25.68 14.18 -54.91
N PRO A 30 26.75 13.52 -54.43
CA PRO A 30 27.37 13.87 -53.15
C PRO A 30 28.08 15.23 -53.22
N ALA A 31 27.96 16.02 -52.17
CA ALA A 31 28.69 17.27 -52.02
C ALA A 31 30.16 17.00 -51.67
N ASN A 32 31.06 17.91 -52.06
CA ASN A 32 32.47 17.80 -51.67
C ASN A 32 32.59 17.94 -50.14
N GLY A 33 33.28 16.99 -49.51
CA GLY A 33 33.40 16.86 -48.05
C GLY A 33 32.24 16.15 -47.37
N GLU A 34 31.23 15.68 -48.12
CA GLU A 34 30.13 14.89 -47.56
C GLU A 34 30.65 13.51 -47.11
N ALA A 35 30.43 13.19 -45.83
CA ALA A 35 30.86 11.93 -45.21
C ALA A 35 29.66 11.09 -44.78
N HIS A 36 29.73 9.77 -44.93
CA HIS A 36 28.71 8.82 -44.50
C HIS A 36 29.35 7.66 -43.77
N ALA A 37 28.74 7.19 -42.68
CA ALA A 37 29.08 5.90 -42.09
C ALA A 37 28.26 4.81 -42.79
N ILE A 38 28.94 3.93 -43.52
CA ILE A 38 28.32 2.92 -44.37
C ILE A 38 27.73 1.79 -43.52
N GLY A 39 26.47 1.44 -43.76
CA GLY A 39 25.81 0.28 -43.13
C GLY A 39 26.25 -1.06 -43.72
N ALA A 40 25.81 -2.16 -43.11
CA ALA A 40 26.11 -3.49 -43.62
C ALA A 40 25.42 -3.79 -44.96
N SER A 41 26.10 -4.53 -45.85
CA SER A 41 25.65 -4.89 -47.21
C SER A 41 25.62 -3.70 -48.18
N ALA A 42 26.70 -2.93 -48.19
CA ALA A 42 26.93 -1.81 -49.08
C ALA A 42 26.94 -2.21 -50.56
N SER A 43 26.50 -1.30 -51.41
CA SER A 43 26.34 -1.53 -52.85
C SER A 43 26.73 -0.30 -53.68
N GLY A 44 26.79 -0.46 -55.02
CA GLY A 44 27.30 0.59 -55.90
C GLY A 44 28.78 0.88 -55.65
N ASP A 45 29.15 2.16 -55.64
CA ASP A 45 30.53 2.58 -55.38
C ASP A 45 31.00 2.27 -53.94
N TRP A 46 30.09 1.94 -53.03
CA TRP A 46 30.40 1.55 -51.66
C TRP A 46 30.54 0.04 -51.46
N ALA A 47 30.37 -0.78 -52.50
CA ALA A 47 30.44 -2.23 -52.38
C ALA A 47 31.80 -2.70 -51.85
N GLY A 48 31.81 -3.47 -50.75
CA GLY A 48 33.02 -3.95 -50.08
C GLY A 48 33.57 -3.02 -48.99
N HIS A 49 32.92 -1.88 -48.73
CA HIS A 49 33.31 -0.87 -47.74
C HIS A 49 32.31 -0.79 -46.56
N ASP A 50 31.75 -1.93 -46.17
CA ASP A 50 30.82 -2.03 -45.03
C ASP A 50 31.45 -1.50 -43.73
N GLY A 51 30.73 -0.66 -42.99
CA GLY A 51 31.19 -0.10 -41.71
C GLY A 51 32.27 0.98 -41.83
N GLU A 52 32.73 1.32 -43.03
CA GLU A 52 33.70 2.40 -43.23
C GLU A 52 33.02 3.77 -43.28
N VAL A 53 33.79 4.83 -42.99
CA VAL A 53 33.40 6.20 -43.27
C VAL A 53 33.81 6.53 -44.70
N ALA A 54 32.83 6.80 -45.56
CA ALA A 54 33.05 7.22 -46.94
C ALA A 54 32.90 8.73 -47.06
N THR A 55 33.94 9.41 -47.54
CA THR A 55 33.95 10.86 -47.79
C THR A 55 34.17 11.16 -49.26
N TRP A 56 33.38 12.07 -49.81
CA TRP A 56 33.49 12.47 -51.21
C TRP A 56 34.45 13.64 -51.41
N PHE A 57 35.55 13.43 -52.16
CA PHE A 57 36.48 14.48 -52.55
C PHE A 57 36.88 14.33 -54.02
N ASP A 58 37.01 15.44 -54.75
CA ASP A 58 37.59 15.48 -56.10
C ASP A 58 37.00 14.42 -57.07
N ALA A 59 35.69 14.19 -56.99
CA ALA A 59 34.93 13.21 -57.77
C ALA A 59 35.25 11.72 -57.48
N ALA A 60 35.75 11.40 -56.28
CA ALA A 60 35.99 10.03 -55.82
C ALA A 60 35.60 9.84 -54.34
N TRP A 61 35.22 8.61 -54.00
CA TRP A 61 35.02 8.19 -52.62
C TRP A 61 36.34 7.80 -51.96
N TYR A 62 36.55 8.29 -50.75
CA TYR A 62 37.65 7.91 -49.88
C TYR A 62 37.09 7.22 -48.65
N PHE A 63 37.60 6.03 -48.37
CA PHE A 63 37.09 5.20 -47.29
C PHE A 63 38.09 5.14 -46.14
N GLN A 64 37.56 5.24 -44.92
CA GLN A 64 38.33 5.17 -43.69
C GLN A 64 37.66 4.19 -42.73
N THR A 65 38.41 3.20 -42.26
CA THR A 65 37.92 2.30 -41.22
C THR A 65 37.87 3.05 -39.87
N PRO A 66 36.68 3.26 -39.28
CA PRO A 66 36.57 3.92 -38.00
C PRO A 66 37.22 3.12 -36.87
N LYS A 67 37.80 3.81 -35.89
CA LYS A 67 38.38 3.19 -34.70
C LYS A 67 37.51 3.47 -33.48
N SER A 68 37.57 2.56 -32.50
CA SER A 68 36.93 2.79 -31.20
C SER A 68 37.33 4.15 -30.62
N GLY A 69 36.34 4.91 -30.15
CA GLY A 69 36.49 6.26 -29.61
C GLY A 69 36.46 7.39 -30.64
N TRP A 70 36.32 7.10 -31.94
CA TRP A 70 36.03 8.14 -32.93
C TRP A 70 34.70 8.82 -32.63
N ILE A 71 34.66 10.13 -32.80
CA ILE A 71 33.52 10.97 -32.47
C ILE A 71 33.00 11.59 -33.76
N ALA A 72 31.69 11.53 -33.97
CA ALA A 72 31.00 12.19 -35.07
C ALA A 72 29.71 12.84 -34.59
N THR A 73 29.27 13.85 -35.32
CA THR A 73 27.88 14.33 -35.27
C THR A 73 27.17 13.95 -36.56
N VAL A 74 25.84 13.94 -36.56
CA VAL A 74 25.06 13.80 -37.79
C VAL A 74 24.57 15.16 -38.25
N ALA A 75 24.69 15.46 -39.54
CA ALA A 75 24.30 16.73 -40.13
C ALA A 75 22.83 17.08 -39.78
N GLY A 76 22.61 18.27 -39.22
CA GLY A 76 21.29 18.75 -38.81
C GLY A 76 20.84 18.30 -37.40
N GLY A 77 21.62 17.46 -36.71
CA GLY A 77 21.38 17.06 -35.32
C GLY A 77 22.40 17.66 -34.33
N THR A 78 22.14 17.43 -33.03
CA THR A 78 23.06 17.78 -31.92
C THR A 78 23.66 16.54 -31.24
N ASP A 79 23.27 15.36 -31.71
CA ASP A 79 23.67 14.09 -31.14
C ASP A 79 25.13 13.80 -31.48
N ILE A 80 25.86 13.37 -30.45
CA ILE A 80 27.24 12.91 -30.58
C ILE A 80 27.20 11.39 -30.66
N TYR A 81 27.81 10.84 -31.69
CA TYR A 81 28.01 9.41 -31.87
C TYR A 81 29.47 9.08 -31.58
N ILE A 82 29.68 8.00 -30.83
CA ILE A 82 31.00 7.43 -30.57
C ILE A 82 31.03 6.06 -31.23
N HIS A 83 32.04 5.82 -32.04
CA HIS A 83 32.28 4.48 -32.58
C HIS A 83 32.78 3.58 -31.44
N ASP A 84 32.03 2.54 -31.08
CA ASP A 84 32.37 1.67 -29.94
C ASP A 84 33.47 0.63 -30.28
N GLY A 85 33.84 0.54 -31.55
CA GLY A 85 34.75 -0.47 -32.10
C GLY A 85 34.05 -1.47 -33.02
N SER A 86 32.72 -1.46 -33.03
CA SER A 86 31.86 -2.26 -33.92
C SER A 86 30.86 -1.41 -34.70
N ASP A 87 30.24 -0.39 -34.09
CA ASP A 87 29.28 0.51 -34.75
C ASP A 87 29.29 1.92 -34.10
N TRP A 88 28.61 2.87 -34.73
CA TRP A 88 28.37 4.21 -34.21
C TRP A 88 27.20 4.21 -33.23
N ALA A 89 27.48 4.37 -31.94
CA ALA A 89 26.48 4.44 -30.88
C ALA A 89 26.31 5.88 -30.37
N LEU A 90 25.09 6.25 -29.96
CA LEU A 90 24.82 7.54 -29.34
C LEU A 90 25.58 7.66 -28.01
N ALA A 91 26.34 8.75 -27.82
CA ALA A 91 27.19 8.96 -26.65
C ALA A 91 26.42 9.00 -25.32
N THR A 92 25.11 9.29 -25.35
CA THR A 92 24.23 9.33 -24.17
C THR A 92 23.49 8.02 -23.92
N ALA A 93 23.50 7.07 -24.86
CA ALA A 93 22.73 5.83 -24.76
C ALA A 93 23.34 4.79 -23.80
N SER A 94 24.52 5.06 -23.23
CA SER A 94 25.31 4.06 -22.48
C SER A 94 25.44 4.34 -20.98
N VAL A 95 24.58 5.16 -20.37
CA VAL A 95 24.56 5.24 -18.90
C VAL A 95 23.83 4.01 -18.38
N ASP A 96 24.59 2.97 -18.02
CA ASP A 96 24.08 1.86 -17.23
C ASP A 96 23.60 2.41 -15.88
N LEU A 97 22.30 2.31 -15.64
CA LEU A 97 21.67 2.74 -14.40
C LEU A 97 21.55 1.60 -13.39
N ASP A 98 21.94 0.38 -13.76
CA ASP A 98 22.00 -0.73 -12.83
C ASP A 98 23.19 -0.54 -11.89
N ASN A 99 22.95 -0.78 -10.59
CA ASN A 99 23.97 -0.73 -9.54
C ASN A 99 24.71 0.62 -9.42
N VAL A 100 24.09 1.73 -9.83
CA VAL A 100 24.63 3.07 -9.56
C VAL A 100 24.88 3.26 -8.07
N ALA A 101 25.98 3.93 -7.73
CA ALA A 101 26.37 4.16 -6.33
C ALA A 101 25.34 4.99 -5.56
N GLY A 102 24.67 5.93 -6.25
CA GLY A 102 23.54 6.69 -5.74
C GLY A 102 23.02 7.71 -6.76
N VAL A 103 21.80 8.19 -6.50
CA VAL A 103 21.09 9.20 -7.28
C VAL A 103 20.67 10.32 -6.34
N GLY A 104 21.21 11.51 -6.56
CA GLY A 104 20.89 12.71 -5.80
C GLY A 104 20.10 13.72 -6.66
N ILE A 105 18.91 14.11 -6.21
CA ILE A 105 18.09 15.14 -6.86
C ILE A 105 18.10 16.38 -5.96
N ASN A 106 18.80 17.43 -6.41
CA ASN A 106 19.00 18.68 -5.69
C ASN A 106 19.68 18.51 -4.30
N THR A 107 20.29 17.34 -4.05
CA THR A 107 21.09 17.01 -2.87
C THR A 107 22.03 15.86 -3.22
N THR A 108 23.00 15.56 -2.35
CA THR A 108 23.97 14.49 -2.57
C THR A 108 23.46 13.18 -1.95
N SER A 109 23.45 12.09 -2.72
CA SER A 109 23.24 10.75 -2.17
C SER A 109 24.45 10.28 -1.37
N ASP A 110 24.24 9.43 -0.38
CA ASP A 110 25.30 8.84 0.44
C ASP A 110 25.18 7.31 0.53
N GLY A 111 26.05 6.67 1.33
CA GLY A 111 26.08 5.21 1.48
C GLY A 111 24.81 4.61 2.12
N THR A 112 24.03 5.42 2.82
CA THR A 112 22.76 5.06 3.48
C THR A 112 21.58 5.46 2.60
N ASN A 113 21.52 6.73 2.18
CA ASN A 113 20.49 7.33 1.34
C ASN A 113 20.92 7.31 -0.12
N ARG A 114 20.96 6.12 -0.72
CA ARG A 114 21.40 5.97 -2.12
C ARG A 114 20.46 6.64 -3.13
N LEU A 115 19.18 6.80 -2.79
CA LEU A 115 18.28 7.73 -3.46
C LEU A 115 17.99 8.88 -2.51
N ALA A 116 18.51 10.08 -2.81
CA ALA A 116 18.33 11.26 -1.99
C ALA A 116 17.64 12.37 -2.80
N VAL A 117 16.55 12.93 -2.27
CA VAL A 117 15.74 13.94 -2.96
C VAL A 117 15.51 15.12 -2.03
N GLN A 118 15.97 16.31 -2.43
CA GLN A 118 15.68 17.57 -1.75
C GLN A 118 14.79 18.44 -2.65
N SER A 119 13.50 18.17 -2.59
CA SER A 119 12.48 18.80 -3.45
C SER A 119 11.23 19.11 -2.63
N PRO A 120 10.38 20.08 -3.05
CA PRO A 120 9.06 20.25 -2.45
C PRO A 120 8.18 19.00 -2.49
N ALA A 121 8.38 18.09 -3.46
CA ALA A 121 7.65 16.83 -3.58
C ALA A 121 8.46 15.74 -4.31
N THR A 122 8.11 14.48 -4.05
CA THR A 122 8.49 13.31 -4.85
C THR A 122 7.21 12.65 -5.36
N LEU A 123 7.06 12.53 -6.67
CA LEU A 123 5.91 11.86 -7.30
C LEU A 123 6.32 10.46 -7.73
N LEU A 124 5.66 9.44 -7.16
CA LEU A 124 5.73 8.05 -7.61
C LEU A 124 4.34 7.68 -8.14
N THR A 125 4.23 7.48 -9.45
CA THR A 125 2.93 7.30 -10.13
C THR A 125 2.83 5.95 -10.83
N HIS A 126 1.61 5.59 -11.25
CA HIS A 126 1.29 4.33 -11.91
C HIS A 126 1.16 4.48 -13.42
N GLU A 127 1.30 3.35 -14.13
CA GLU A 127 0.99 3.22 -15.57
C GLU A 127 -0.41 2.60 -15.82
N GLY A 128 -1.25 2.50 -14.78
CA GLY A 128 -2.60 1.95 -14.88
C GLY A 128 -2.99 1.14 -13.65
N SER A 129 -3.03 -0.19 -13.78
CA SER A 129 -3.63 -1.12 -12.80
C SER A 129 -2.98 -1.18 -11.40
N GLY A 130 -1.94 -0.38 -11.12
CA GLY A 130 -1.38 -0.24 -9.78
C GLY A 130 0.02 0.38 -9.73
N HIS A 131 0.46 0.70 -8.52
CA HIS A 131 1.83 1.10 -8.16
C HIS A 131 2.14 0.55 -6.76
N GLN A 132 3.33 0.02 -6.54
CA GLN A 132 3.71 -0.59 -5.26
C GLN A 132 5.11 -0.14 -4.85
N LEU A 133 5.25 0.24 -3.58
CA LEU A 133 6.54 0.35 -2.92
C LEU A 133 6.80 -0.93 -2.12
N LYS A 134 7.86 -1.65 -2.47
CA LYS A 134 8.28 -2.87 -1.77
C LYS A 134 9.41 -2.50 -0.83
N ILE A 135 9.12 -2.48 0.48
CA ILE A 135 10.11 -2.21 1.53
C ILE A 135 10.39 -3.54 2.22
N ASN A 136 11.58 -4.09 2.01
CA ASN A 136 11.95 -5.42 2.48
C ASN A 136 13.01 -5.33 3.59
N LYS A 137 12.90 -6.18 4.61
CA LYS A 137 13.90 -6.34 5.66
C LYS A 137 14.52 -7.73 5.61
N ALA A 138 15.78 -7.88 6.02
CA ALA A 138 16.52 -9.13 5.88
C ALA A 138 16.14 -10.17 6.95
N GLY A 139 15.88 -9.71 8.17
CA GLY A 139 15.46 -10.52 9.30
C GLY A 139 14.22 -10.00 10.02
N VAL A 140 13.68 -10.81 10.93
CA VAL A 140 12.48 -10.46 11.70
C VAL A 140 12.74 -9.25 12.63
N SER A 141 13.95 -9.15 13.20
CA SER A 141 14.36 -8.06 14.09
C SER A 141 14.72 -6.75 13.39
N ASP A 142 14.80 -6.75 12.07
CA ASP A 142 15.17 -5.56 11.29
C ASP A 142 13.97 -4.62 11.12
N THR A 143 14.19 -3.49 10.44
CA THR A 143 13.17 -2.47 10.19
C THR A 143 12.92 -2.30 8.69
N ALA A 144 11.64 -2.37 8.31
CA ALA A 144 11.15 -1.91 7.01
C ALA A 144 9.98 -0.95 7.26
N SER A 145 10.21 0.35 7.07
CA SER A 145 9.30 1.41 7.48
C SER A 145 9.41 2.68 6.64
N LEU A 146 8.45 3.58 6.86
CA LEU A 146 8.49 4.97 6.45
C LEU A 146 8.63 5.84 7.70
N LEU A 147 9.73 6.59 7.79
CA LEU A 147 10.06 7.47 8.91
C LEU A 147 9.78 8.93 8.55
N PHE A 148 8.96 9.60 9.35
CA PHE A 148 8.63 11.01 9.23
C PHE A 148 9.45 11.82 10.22
N GLN A 149 10.10 12.88 9.75
CA GLN A 149 11.08 13.64 10.53
C GLN A 149 10.84 15.15 10.48
N THR A 150 11.26 15.84 11.54
CA THR A 150 11.44 17.30 11.56
C THR A 150 12.87 17.61 11.98
N ASN A 151 13.61 18.32 11.13
CA ASN A 151 15.02 18.67 11.39
C ASN A 151 15.86 17.46 11.83
N TRP A 152 15.79 16.37 11.06
CA TRP A 152 16.53 15.12 11.30
C TRP A 152 16.16 14.36 12.58
N SER A 153 15.12 14.77 13.30
CA SER A 153 14.56 14.04 14.44
C SER A 153 13.28 13.31 14.03
N GLY A 154 13.21 12.00 14.31
CA GLY A 154 12.03 11.17 14.06
C GLY A 154 10.81 11.64 14.85
N ARG A 155 9.63 11.63 14.22
CA ARG A 155 8.36 12.06 14.83
C ARG A 155 7.26 11.04 14.70
N ALA A 156 7.23 10.32 13.59
CA ALA A 156 6.32 9.20 13.38
C ALA A 156 7.01 8.15 12.50
N GLU A 157 6.65 6.89 12.68
CA GLU A 157 7.14 5.78 11.87
C GLU A 157 6.01 4.79 11.63
N MET A 158 5.87 4.30 10.39
CA MET A 158 4.92 3.24 10.06
C MET A 158 5.57 2.13 9.27
N GLY A 159 5.29 0.87 9.62
CA GLY A 159 5.85 -0.30 8.96
C GLY A 159 6.00 -1.51 9.88
N ILE A 160 6.90 -2.41 9.50
CA ILE A 160 7.27 -3.60 10.26
C ILE A 160 8.67 -3.39 10.86
N ALA A 161 8.70 -2.90 12.11
CA ALA A 161 9.90 -2.40 12.77
C ALA A 161 10.22 -3.25 14.01
N GLY A 162 11.22 -4.14 13.89
CA GLY A 162 11.68 -5.02 14.96
C GLY A 162 10.85 -6.30 15.14
N ASN A 163 9.87 -6.54 14.27
CA ASN A 163 9.02 -7.73 14.21
C ASN A 163 8.25 -7.76 12.87
N ASP A 164 7.27 -8.67 12.72
CA ASP A 164 6.42 -8.80 11.52
C ASP A 164 5.00 -8.23 11.70
N SER A 165 4.70 -7.59 12.83
CA SER A 165 3.45 -6.85 13.02
C SER A 165 3.55 -5.47 12.36
N PHE A 166 2.50 -5.06 11.66
CA PHE A 166 2.38 -3.69 11.19
C PHE A 166 2.14 -2.78 12.39
N SER A 167 2.90 -1.69 12.49
CA SER A 167 2.78 -0.73 13.58
C SER A 167 2.85 0.71 13.09
N ILE A 168 2.22 1.60 13.87
CA ILE A 168 2.41 3.05 13.80
C ILE A 168 2.94 3.49 15.15
N LYS A 169 4.06 4.21 15.13
CA LYS A 169 4.73 4.75 16.33
C LYS A 169 4.90 6.26 16.20
N VAL A 170 4.87 6.97 17.31
CA VAL A 170 5.13 8.41 17.38
C VAL A 170 6.21 8.73 18.41
N SER A 171 6.90 9.86 18.25
CA SER A 171 7.97 10.28 19.14
C SER A 171 8.01 11.79 19.35
N GLY A 172 8.13 12.20 20.62
CA GLY A 172 8.31 13.59 21.03
C GLY A 172 9.76 14.09 20.93
N ASP A 173 10.75 13.21 20.91
CA ASP A 173 12.19 13.54 20.97
C ASP A 173 13.03 12.89 19.85
N GLY A 174 12.46 11.97 19.09
CA GLY A 174 13.13 11.17 18.06
C GLY A 174 13.92 9.99 18.58
N SER A 175 13.80 9.66 19.88
CA SER A 175 14.52 8.57 20.55
C SER A 175 13.59 7.64 21.33
N SER A 176 12.60 8.21 22.03
CA SER A 176 11.55 7.50 22.77
C SER A 176 10.33 7.35 21.87
N TRP A 177 9.85 6.13 21.70
CA TRP A 177 8.78 5.81 20.76
C TRP A 177 7.57 5.21 21.46
N ASP A 178 6.40 5.81 21.24
CA ASP A 178 5.11 5.30 21.69
C ASP A 178 4.42 4.59 20.53
N GLU A 179 4.04 3.32 20.74
CA GLU A 179 3.26 2.55 19.76
C GLU A 179 1.78 2.91 19.90
N VAL A 180 1.20 3.51 18.84
CA VAL A 180 -0.19 3.98 18.83
C VAL A 180 -1.14 3.04 18.09
N LEU A 181 -0.58 2.18 17.24
CA LEU A 181 -1.29 1.08 16.56
C LEU A 181 -0.33 -0.08 16.36
N LYS A 182 -0.81 -1.29 16.60
CA LYS A 182 -0.12 -2.53 16.22
C LYS A 182 -1.13 -3.59 15.84
N VAL A 183 -0.83 -4.28 14.74
CA VAL A 183 -1.64 -5.41 14.25
C VAL A 183 -0.68 -6.48 13.76
N GLY A 184 -0.72 -7.63 14.43
CA GLY A 184 0.00 -8.84 14.07
C GLY A 184 -0.78 -9.77 13.14
N PRO A 185 -0.13 -10.84 12.67
CA PRO A 185 -0.81 -11.91 11.94
C PRO A 185 -1.94 -12.51 12.77
N GLY A 186 -3.15 -12.60 12.18
CA GLY A 186 -4.32 -13.12 12.87
C GLY A 186 -4.96 -12.16 13.88
N GLU A 187 -4.56 -10.89 13.88
CA GLU A 187 -5.23 -9.82 14.62
C GLU A 187 -6.07 -8.96 13.66
N GLY A 188 -7.04 -8.23 14.19
CA GLY A 188 -7.90 -7.34 13.42
C GLY A 188 -8.15 -6.01 14.15
N VAL A 189 -8.40 -4.96 13.38
CA VAL A 189 -8.84 -3.66 13.91
C VAL A 189 -10.36 -3.60 13.86
N VAL A 190 -10.98 -3.14 14.94
CA VAL A 190 -12.43 -2.85 14.95
C VAL A 190 -12.67 -1.58 14.14
N THR A 191 -13.53 -1.69 13.14
CA THR A 191 -14.02 -0.66 12.23
C THR A 191 -15.52 -0.48 12.44
N THR A 192 -16.11 0.56 11.86
CA THR A 192 -17.58 0.71 11.91
C THR A 192 -18.33 -0.42 11.21
N ALA A 193 -17.69 -1.13 10.27
CA ALA A 193 -18.31 -2.23 9.52
C ALA A 193 -18.45 -3.53 10.34
N ASN A 194 -17.55 -3.75 11.30
CA ASN A 194 -17.58 -4.90 12.22
C ASN A 194 -17.79 -4.48 13.68
N MET A 195 -18.17 -3.23 13.94
CA MET A 195 -18.49 -2.83 15.31
C MET A 195 -19.77 -3.54 15.80
N VAL A 196 -20.78 -3.63 14.92
CA VAL A 196 -22.07 -4.25 15.19
C VAL A 196 -22.36 -5.32 14.15
N GLY A 197 -22.68 -6.54 14.59
CA GLY A 197 -22.91 -7.71 13.75
C GLY A 197 -23.07 -8.97 14.62
N THR A 198 -23.04 -10.16 14.01
CA THR A 198 -23.07 -11.41 14.79
C THR A 198 -21.80 -11.56 15.60
N VAL A 199 -21.92 -11.75 16.92
CA VAL A 199 -20.77 -12.01 17.80
C VAL A 199 -20.45 -13.50 17.83
N ALA A 200 -19.17 -13.85 17.89
CA ALA A 200 -18.71 -15.23 17.89
C ALA A 200 -17.83 -15.54 19.11
N ASN A 201 -17.80 -16.82 19.48
CA ASN A 201 -16.94 -17.35 20.52
C ASN A 201 -16.31 -18.67 20.06
N PRO A 202 -14.96 -18.78 19.96
CA PRO A 202 -14.00 -17.69 20.16
C PRO A 202 -14.13 -16.63 19.07
N ALA A 203 -13.86 -15.36 19.41
CA ALA A 203 -13.80 -14.28 18.43
C ALA A 203 -12.53 -14.39 17.56
N GLY A 204 -12.68 -14.14 16.27
CA GLY A 204 -11.63 -14.11 15.27
C GLY A 204 -11.51 -12.74 14.57
N PRO A 205 -10.55 -12.61 13.63
CA PRO A 205 -10.31 -11.37 12.90
C PRO A 205 -11.54 -10.91 12.12
N GLY A 206 -12.04 -9.73 12.44
CA GLY A 206 -13.18 -9.14 11.75
C GLY A 206 -14.53 -9.42 12.40
N ASP A 207 -14.59 -10.18 13.49
CA ASP A 207 -15.83 -10.46 14.21
C ASP A 207 -16.39 -9.22 14.92
N ALA A 208 -17.71 -9.26 15.17
CA ALA A 208 -18.40 -8.17 15.80
C ALA A 208 -18.08 -8.02 17.29
N VAL A 209 -18.09 -6.78 17.78
CA VAL A 209 -18.00 -6.50 19.22
C VAL A 209 -19.38 -6.56 19.88
N PHE A 210 -20.41 -6.10 19.16
CA PHE A 210 -21.79 -6.05 19.63
C PHE A 210 -22.72 -6.76 18.64
N GLU A 211 -23.66 -7.55 19.16
CA GLU A 211 -24.82 -8.05 18.41
C GLU A 211 -26.08 -7.52 19.08
N THR A 212 -27.02 -7.00 18.31
CA THR A 212 -28.30 -6.54 18.85
C THR A 212 -29.46 -7.11 18.06
N GLY A 213 -30.56 -7.35 18.75
CA GLY A 213 -31.80 -7.80 18.12
C GLY A 213 -33.01 -7.37 18.92
N SER A 214 -34.17 -7.36 18.28
CA SER A 214 -35.44 -7.04 18.91
C SER A 214 -36.57 -7.86 18.32
N GLY A 215 -37.60 -8.11 19.13
CA GLY A 215 -38.78 -8.85 18.74
C GLY A 215 -39.90 -8.72 19.78
N PRO A 216 -40.97 -9.52 19.66
CA PRO A 216 -42.11 -9.49 20.59
C PRO A 216 -41.73 -9.77 22.05
N ASN A 217 -40.64 -10.53 22.25
CA ASN A 217 -40.11 -10.92 23.55
C ASN A 217 -39.17 -9.89 24.18
N GLY A 218 -38.99 -8.73 23.55
CA GLY A 218 -38.05 -7.69 24.01
C GLY A 218 -36.86 -7.52 23.07
N SER A 219 -35.78 -6.93 23.58
CA SER A 219 -34.52 -6.74 22.85
C SER A 219 -33.34 -7.34 23.60
N PHE A 220 -32.27 -7.61 22.87
CA PHE A 220 -31.02 -8.09 23.43
C PHE A 220 -29.81 -7.33 22.89
N THR A 221 -28.73 -7.34 23.68
CA THR A 221 -27.38 -6.98 23.28
C THR A 221 -26.43 -8.09 23.74
N LYS A 222 -25.76 -8.77 22.81
CA LYS A 222 -24.59 -9.60 23.12
C LYS A 222 -23.32 -8.80 22.92
N LEU A 223 -22.36 -9.02 23.80
CA LEU A 223 -21.02 -8.47 23.71
C LEU A 223 -20.03 -9.61 23.44
N ALA A 224 -18.98 -9.33 22.67
CA ALA A 224 -17.91 -10.29 22.36
C ALA A 224 -17.19 -10.82 23.61
N ASP A 225 -17.24 -10.09 24.73
CA ASP A 225 -16.72 -10.55 26.01
C ASP A 225 -17.57 -11.68 26.64
N GLY A 226 -18.73 -12.02 26.05
CA GLY A 226 -19.69 -13.03 26.48
C GLY A 226 -20.87 -12.50 27.28
N THR A 227 -20.94 -11.20 27.55
CA THR A 227 -22.08 -10.58 28.24
C THR A 227 -23.31 -10.58 27.36
N LEU A 228 -24.45 -11.00 27.91
CA LEU A 228 -25.78 -10.86 27.29
C LEU A 228 -26.65 -9.98 28.18
N ILE A 229 -27.31 -9.01 27.56
CA ILE A 229 -28.29 -8.15 28.19
C ILE A 229 -29.60 -8.35 27.44
N CYS A 230 -30.63 -8.84 28.12
CA CYS A 230 -31.99 -8.94 27.60
C CYS A 230 -32.88 -7.92 28.33
N GLN A 231 -33.83 -7.30 27.63
CA GLN A 231 -34.74 -6.33 28.23
C GLN A 231 -36.11 -6.35 27.56
N ILE A 232 -37.17 -6.10 28.34
CA ILE A 232 -38.53 -5.86 27.85
C ILE A 232 -39.17 -4.76 28.69
N SER A 233 -39.96 -3.90 28.06
CA SER A 233 -40.69 -2.83 28.73
C SER A 233 -42.18 -3.12 28.74
N GLY A 234 -42.85 -2.80 29.84
CA GLY A 234 -44.30 -3.00 29.99
C GLY A 234 -44.73 -4.46 29.92
N PHE A 235 -43.93 -5.39 30.44
CA PHE A 235 -44.31 -6.80 30.56
C PHE A 235 -45.44 -6.93 31.59
N GLN A 236 -46.54 -7.55 31.19
CA GLN A 236 -47.71 -7.69 32.05
C GLN A 236 -47.52 -8.87 33.01
N THR A 237 -47.56 -8.61 34.31
CA THR A 237 -47.62 -9.68 35.31
C THR A 237 -49.03 -10.27 35.39
N ALA A 238 -49.20 -11.38 36.10
CA ALA A 238 -50.48 -12.05 36.29
C ALA A 238 -50.86 -12.04 37.77
N SER A 239 -52.18 -12.10 38.02
CA SER A 239 -52.76 -12.21 39.35
C SER A 239 -53.05 -13.67 39.65
N GLY A 240 -52.56 -14.17 40.79
CA GLY A 240 -52.76 -15.54 41.25
C GLY A 240 -51.91 -16.59 40.52
N ALA A 241 -50.92 -16.18 39.74
CA ALA A 241 -50.00 -17.04 39.00
C ALA A 241 -48.77 -16.29 38.51
N ALA A 242 -47.67 -17.02 38.27
CA ALA A 242 -46.49 -16.46 37.61
C ALA A 242 -46.77 -16.13 36.14
N ALA A 243 -46.25 -14.98 35.68
CA ALA A 243 -46.18 -14.61 34.28
C ALA A 243 -44.78 -14.92 33.74
N THR A 244 -44.72 -15.69 32.65
CA THR A 244 -43.44 -16.11 32.04
C THR A 244 -42.98 -15.14 30.97
N TRP A 245 -41.87 -14.45 31.22
CA TRP A 245 -41.13 -13.74 30.20
C TRP A 245 -40.22 -14.72 29.45
N THR A 246 -40.56 -15.01 28.19
CA THR A 246 -39.64 -15.70 27.28
C THR A 246 -38.55 -14.72 26.86
N LEU A 247 -37.28 -15.07 27.09
CA LEU A 247 -36.16 -14.19 26.76
C LEU A 247 -36.01 -14.06 25.23
N PRO A 248 -35.64 -12.87 24.72
CA PRO A 248 -35.42 -12.66 23.29
C PRO A 248 -34.18 -13.40 22.76
N GLU A 249 -33.25 -13.78 23.65
CA GLU A 249 -32.07 -14.57 23.37
C GLU A 249 -31.74 -15.44 24.61
N PRO A 250 -31.35 -16.72 24.45
CA PRO A 250 -30.97 -17.57 25.57
C PRO A 250 -29.64 -17.19 26.23
N PHE A 251 -29.59 -17.29 27.56
CA PHE A 251 -28.34 -17.33 28.32
C PHE A 251 -27.71 -18.73 28.26
N ALA A 252 -26.40 -18.82 28.50
CA ALA A 252 -25.65 -20.09 28.56
C ALA A 252 -26.12 -21.00 29.72
N SER A 253 -26.66 -20.40 30.78
CA SER A 253 -27.18 -21.10 31.94
C SER A 253 -28.25 -20.26 32.65
N ALA A 254 -28.88 -20.81 33.68
CA ALA A 254 -29.77 -20.07 34.55
C ALA A 254 -29.02 -19.13 35.53
N SER A 255 -27.68 -19.01 35.46
CA SER A 255 -26.89 -18.16 36.35
C SER A 255 -26.76 -16.73 35.81
N PHE A 256 -27.88 -16.01 35.76
CA PHE A 256 -27.95 -14.59 35.39
C PHE A 256 -28.78 -13.82 36.43
N SER A 257 -28.63 -12.49 36.44
CA SER A 257 -29.38 -11.60 37.33
C SER A 257 -30.53 -10.96 36.59
N VAL A 258 -31.69 -10.86 37.24
CA VAL A 258 -32.87 -10.17 36.70
C VAL A 258 -33.28 -9.06 37.66
N THR A 259 -33.63 -7.90 37.10
CA THR A 259 -34.23 -6.79 37.83
C THR A 259 -35.60 -6.48 37.22
N ALA A 260 -36.61 -6.35 38.08
CA ALA A 260 -37.95 -5.94 37.72
C ALA A 260 -38.25 -4.55 38.30
N SER A 261 -38.67 -3.62 37.45
CA SER A 261 -39.12 -2.28 37.85
C SER A 261 -40.61 -2.16 37.63
N ILE A 262 -41.36 -1.99 38.71
CA ILE A 262 -42.82 -1.89 38.69
C ILE A 262 -43.26 -0.56 38.08
N LEU A 263 -44.24 -0.61 37.18
CA LEU A 263 -44.88 0.53 36.58
C LEU A 263 -46.28 0.73 37.17
N GLY A 264 -46.70 1.99 37.31
CA GLY A 264 -48.00 2.36 37.85
C GLY A 264 -47.93 3.05 39.20
N SER A 265 -49.09 3.43 39.72
CA SER A 265 -49.23 4.19 40.98
C SER A 265 -49.60 3.31 42.18
N THR A 266 -50.09 2.08 41.94
CA THR A 266 -50.39 1.12 43.01
C THR A 266 -49.11 0.44 43.46
N PRO A 267 -48.73 0.54 44.75
CA PRO A 267 -47.55 -0.14 45.26
C PRO A 267 -47.71 -1.66 45.14
N ALA A 268 -46.65 -2.33 44.68
CA ALA A 268 -46.56 -3.78 44.58
C ALA A 268 -45.11 -4.22 44.80
N VAL A 269 -44.90 -5.52 44.93
CA VAL A 269 -43.60 -6.17 44.95
C VAL A 269 -43.57 -7.18 43.81
N ALA A 270 -42.53 -7.17 42.98
CA ALA A 270 -42.29 -8.17 41.96
C ALA A 270 -41.16 -9.08 42.41
N THR A 271 -41.34 -10.38 42.26
CA THR A 271 -40.35 -11.40 42.59
C THR A 271 -40.08 -12.27 41.38
N ILE A 272 -38.87 -12.82 41.33
CA ILE A 272 -38.48 -13.81 40.32
C ILE A 272 -38.68 -15.18 40.96
N SER A 273 -39.75 -15.88 40.59
CA SER A 273 -40.11 -17.15 41.22
C SER A 273 -39.38 -18.35 40.60
N ALA A 274 -39.03 -18.26 39.31
CA ALA A 274 -38.15 -19.19 38.64
C ALA A 274 -37.39 -18.54 37.47
N GLN A 275 -36.27 -19.15 37.07
CA GLN A 275 -35.53 -18.75 35.88
C GLN A 275 -34.86 -19.95 35.21
N SER A 276 -34.83 -19.92 33.88
CA SER A 276 -34.15 -20.88 33.02
C SER A 276 -33.27 -20.12 32.02
N ALA A 277 -32.44 -20.83 31.25
CA ALA A 277 -31.65 -20.22 30.18
C ALA A 277 -32.50 -19.43 29.16
N THR A 278 -33.79 -19.74 29.02
CA THR A 278 -34.68 -19.19 27.99
C THR A 278 -35.85 -18.38 28.53
N SER A 279 -36.07 -18.37 29.85
CA SER A 279 -37.26 -17.73 30.44
C SER A 279 -37.05 -17.28 31.88
N VAL A 280 -37.87 -16.34 32.30
CA VAL A 280 -37.98 -15.87 33.68
C VAL A 280 -39.45 -15.86 34.06
N ASP A 281 -39.78 -16.41 35.22
CA ASP A 281 -41.13 -16.37 35.79
C ASP A 281 -41.20 -15.26 36.83
N ILE A 282 -42.17 -14.37 36.67
CA ILE A 282 -42.37 -13.18 37.49
C ILE A 282 -43.71 -13.30 38.21
N GLU A 283 -43.67 -13.17 39.53
CA GLU A 283 -44.85 -13.08 40.38
C GLU A 283 -44.92 -11.70 41.02
N SER A 284 -46.14 -11.19 41.20
CA SER A 284 -46.38 -9.89 41.81
C SER A 284 -47.32 -10.01 43.00
N PHE A 285 -46.96 -9.31 44.07
CA PHE A 285 -47.72 -9.30 45.32
C PHE A 285 -48.06 -7.85 45.67
N ASP A 286 -49.17 -7.66 46.36
CA ASP A 286 -49.43 -6.38 47.02
C ASP A 286 -48.51 -6.20 48.25
N LEU A 287 -48.67 -5.08 48.97
CA LEU A 287 -47.83 -4.79 50.14
C LEU A 287 -48.11 -5.66 51.36
N ILE A 288 -49.18 -6.46 51.36
CA ILE A 288 -49.50 -7.40 52.43
C ILE A 288 -49.16 -8.84 52.06
N GLY A 289 -48.70 -9.09 50.83
CA GLY A 289 -48.22 -10.38 50.35
C GLY A 289 -49.27 -11.19 49.58
N ASP A 290 -50.40 -10.60 49.21
CA ASP A 290 -51.42 -11.27 48.40
C ASP A 290 -51.08 -11.15 46.91
N ASP A 291 -51.10 -12.30 46.21
CA ASP A 291 -50.94 -12.40 44.76
C ASP A 291 -52.25 -12.02 44.05
N THR A 292 -52.64 -10.75 44.18
CA THR A 292 -53.90 -10.22 43.62
C THR A 292 -53.67 -9.07 42.65
N VAL A 293 -52.47 -8.47 42.66
CA VAL A 293 -52.10 -7.34 41.80
C VAL A 293 -51.33 -7.83 40.58
N ALA A 294 -51.54 -7.16 39.45
CA ALA A 294 -50.89 -7.48 38.17
C ALA A 294 -50.34 -6.20 37.50
N PRO A 295 -49.34 -5.53 38.09
CA PRO A 295 -48.72 -4.36 37.47
C PRO A 295 -47.94 -4.71 36.21
N ASP A 296 -47.78 -3.74 35.31
CA ASP A 296 -46.78 -3.86 34.25
C ASP A 296 -45.37 -3.66 34.85
N VAL A 297 -44.37 -4.37 34.33
CA VAL A 297 -42.98 -4.28 34.79
C VAL A 297 -42.02 -4.07 33.62
N ASN A 298 -40.98 -3.27 33.84
CA ASN A 298 -39.80 -3.29 32.98
C ASN A 298 -38.81 -4.32 33.52
N LEU A 299 -38.34 -5.24 32.67
CA LEU A 299 -37.42 -6.29 33.05
C LEU A 299 -36.08 -6.09 32.34
N ILE A 300 -34.99 -6.28 33.07
CA ILE A 300 -33.64 -6.37 32.53
C ILE A 300 -32.98 -7.63 33.11
N ALA A 301 -32.48 -8.49 32.24
CA ALA A 301 -31.69 -9.67 32.59
C ALA A 301 -30.25 -9.51 32.07
N ILE A 302 -29.26 -9.74 32.93
CA ILE A 302 -27.83 -9.63 32.59
C ILE A 302 -27.11 -10.91 33.00
N GLY A 303 -26.39 -11.50 32.05
CA GLY A 303 -25.71 -12.78 32.22
C GLY A 303 -24.73 -13.08 31.10
N ARG A 304 -24.52 -14.36 30.83
CA ARG A 304 -23.56 -14.85 29.84
C ARG A 304 -24.26 -15.61 28.71
N TRP A 305 -23.84 -15.42 27.46
CA TRP A 305 -24.35 -16.22 26.32
C TRP A 305 -23.44 -17.40 25.93
N PHE A 306 -22.23 -17.47 26.50
CA PHE A 306 -21.35 -18.64 26.48
C PHE A 306 -20.61 -18.83 27.81
#